data_AF-A0A534CYL1-F1
#
_entry.id   AF-A0A534CYL1-F1
#
_cell.length_a   1.000
_cell.length_b   1.000
_cell.length_c   1.000
_cell.angle_alpha   90.00
_cell.angle_beta   90.00
_cell.angle_gamma   90.00
#
_symmetry.space_group_name_H-M   'P 1'
#
loop_
_entity.id
_entity.type
_entity.pdbx_description
1 polymer ?
#
loop_
_entity_poly.entity_id
_entity_poly.type
_entity_poly.pdbx_seq_one_letter_code
_entity_poly.pdbx_strand_id
1 'polypeptide(L)'
;HPVYRRQISEIQTLRTRLQAEMRKLAAGAAAAGVDAGPDDALKAGAPGPQASDEAVLVRNVQSAERAYETAMQRYVVSQVDSRASQTNVEVLNPAVAPLKPYRPNIPLNIALSIFTGVVLGGILVALLETQDRRVRSPEDLQSASRVPVLAVIGEEGRRSARLLLSPPATVLRALPGPQ
;
A
#
# COMPACT_ATOMS: atom_id res chain seq x y z
N HIS A 1 -10.77 10.01 16.26
CA HIS A 1 -9.61 9.57 15.47
C HIS A 1 -9.64 8.04 15.32
N PRO A 2 -9.76 7.48 14.10
CA PRO A 2 -9.98 6.03 13.88
C PRO A 2 -8.75 5.15 14.14
N VAL A 3 -7.54 5.71 14.10
CA VAL A 3 -6.27 4.98 14.34
C VAL A 3 -6.13 4.53 15.81
N TYR A 4 -6.62 5.34 16.76
CA TYR A 4 -6.55 5.05 18.19
C TYR A 4 -7.40 3.83 18.59
N ARG A 5 -8.53 3.61 17.90
CA ARG A 5 -9.40 2.44 18.15
C ARG A 5 -8.77 1.12 17.69
N ARG A 6 -7.93 1.13 16.65
CA ARG A 6 -7.19 -0.06 16.19
C ARG A 6 -6.08 -0.44 17.17
N GLN A 7 -5.37 0.54 17.71
CA GLN A 7 -4.31 0.30 18.71
C GLN A 7 -4.86 -0.33 20.00
N ILE A 8 -6.07 0.06 20.44
CA ILE A 8 -6.71 -0.57 21.60
C ILE A 8 -7.06 -2.04 21.33
N SER A 9 -7.54 -2.38 20.13
CA SER A 9 -7.83 -3.79 19.78
C SER A 9 -6.59 -4.66 19.67
N GLU A 10 -5.44 -4.11 19.25
CA GLU A 10 -4.18 -4.84 19.18
C GLU A 10 -3.67 -5.21 20.59
N ILE A 11 -3.78 -4.30 21.57
CA ILE A 11 -3.39 -4.61 22.94
C ILE A 11 -4.27 -5.73 23.53
N GLN A 12 -5.56 -5.76 23.18
CA GLN A 12 -6.47 -6.82 23.63
C GLN A 12 -6.13 -8.18 23.01
N THR A 13 -5.80 -8.23 21.73
CA THR A 13 -5.40 -9.48 21.06
C THR A 13 -4.02 -9.97 21.52
N LEU A 14 -3.08 -9.06 21.81
CA LEU A 14 -1.79 -9.45 22.39
C LEU A 14 -1.97 -10.05 23.79
N ARG A 15 -2.82 -9.47 24.65
CA ARG A 15 -3.09 -10.00 25.99
C ARG A 15 -3.71 -11.39 25.96
N THR A 16 -4.70 -11.63 25.10
CA THR A 16 -5.34 -12.95 24.98
C THR A 16 -4.37 -14.00 24.46
N ARG A 17 -3.47 -13.63 23.54
CA ARG A 17 -2.43 -14.52 23.03
C ARG A 17 -1.40 -14.89 24.09
N LEU A 18 -0.95 -13.91 24.88
CA LEU A 18 0.01 -14.12 25.97
C LEU A 18 -0.60 -15.01 27.07
N GLN A 19 -1.87 -14.81 27.43
CA GLN A 19 -2.58 -15.69 28.35
C GLN A 19 -2.71 -17.12 27.83
N ALA A 20 -2.94 -17.31 26.52
CA ALA A 20 -3.01 -18.63 25.91
C ALA A 20 -1.64 -19.34 25.91
N GLU A 21 -0.54 -18.62 25.66
CA GLU A 21 0.82 -19.17 25.78
C GLU A 21 1.19 -19.50 27.22
N MET A 22 0.87 -18.63 28.18
CA MET A 22 1.09 -18.92 29.59
C MET A 22 0.32 -20.15 30.07
N ARG A 23 -0.92 -20.35 29.60
CA ARG A 23 -1.69 -21.57 29.90
C ARG A 23 -1.05 -22.81 29.29
N LYS A 24 -0.52 -22.73 28.07
CA LYS A 24 0.21 -23.84 27.44
C LYS A 24 1.51 -24.15 28.17
N LEU A 25 2.23 -23.13 28.62
CA LEU A 25 3.47 -23.29 29.39
C LEU A 25 3.17 -23.90 30.77
N ALA A 26 2.13 -23.41 31.46
CA ALA A 26 1.69 -23.94 32.74
C ALA A 26 1.15 -25.38 32.62
N ALA A 27 0.38 -25.70 31.59
CA ALA A 27 -0.08 -27.06 31.32
C ALA A 27 1.08 -27.98 30.92
N GLY A 28 2.06 -27.47 30.17
CA GLY A 28 3.29 -28.19 29.83
C GLY A 28 4.18 -28.47 31.04
N ALA A 29 4.24 -27.54 32.00
CA ALA A 29 4.95 -27.68 33.27
C ALA A 29 4.24 -28.65 34.24
N ALA A 30 2.90 -28.57 34.32
CA ALA A 30 2.08 -29.52 35.09
C ALA A 30 2.16 -30.94 34.50
N ALA A 31 2.13 -31.07 33.16
CA ALA A 31 2.32 -32.36 32.47
C ALA A 31 3.76 -32.88 32.55
N ALA A 32 4.74 -32.03 32.88
CA ALA A 32 6.12 -32.44 33.15
C ALA A 32 6.32 -32.86 34.63
N GLY A 33 5.27 -32.86 35.45
CA GLY A 33 5.35 -33.32 36.84
C GLY A 33 6.27 -32.47 37.72
N VAL A 34 6.43 -31.17 37.40
CA VAL A 34 7.17 -30.23 38.26
C VAL A 34 6.22 -29.62 39.30
N ASP A 35 5.46 -30.46 39.99
CA ASP A 35 4.89 -30.13 41.29
C ASP A 35 5.90 -30.57 42.36
N ALA A 36 7.09 -29.99 42.30
CA ALA A 36 8.03 -30.03 43.42
C ALA A 36 7.82 -28.75 44.23
N GLY A 37 6.75 -28.74 45.02
CA GLY A 37 6.69 -27.84 46.17
C GLY A 37 7.91 -28.12 47.07
N PRO A 38 8.53 -27.10 47.70
CA PRO A 38 9.68 -27.30 48.59
C PRO A 38 9.41 -28.23 49.79
N ASP A 39 8.17 -28.65 49.99
CA ASP A 39 7.65 -29.14 51.26
C ASP A 39 7.45 -30.68 51.30
N ASP A 40 7.44 -31.34 50.14
CA ASP A 40 7.20 -32.80 50.05
C ASP A 40 8.49 -33.64 50.04
N ALA A 41 9.66 -33.01 49.88
CA ALA A 41 10.96 -33.70 49.95
C ALA A 41 11.35 -34.11 51.39
N LEU A 42 10.66 -33.60 52.42
CA LEU A 42 11.02 -33.79 53.83
C LEU A 42 10.24 -34.91 54.55
N LYS A 43 9.33 -35.63 53.88
CA LYS A 43 8.49 -36.67 54.52
C LYS A 43 8.75 -38.11 54.08
N ALA A 44 9.68 -38.37 53.17
CA ALA A 44 10.12 -39.72 52.87
C ALA A 44 11.14 -40.18 53.93
N GLY A 45 10.64 -40.83 54.99
CA GLY A 45 11.44 -41.42 56.05
C GLY A 45 12.59 -42.29 55.53
N ALA A 46 13.73 -42.19 56.22
CA ALA A 46 14.93 -42.97 55.95
C ALA A 46 14.66 -44.48 56.05
N PRO A 47 14.92 -45.28 55.00
CA PRO A 47 15.09 -46.72 55.15
C PRO A 47 16.52 -47.02 55.62
N GLY A 48 16.65 -47.92 56.59
CA GLY A 48 17.93 -48.34 57.17
C GLY A 48 18.94 -48.90 56.14
N PRO A 49 20.21 -49.04 56.52
CA PRO A 49 21.27 -49.38 55.59
C PRO A 49 21.20 -50.87 55.23
N GLN A 50 21.45 -51.17 53.96
CA GLN A 50 21.79 -52.50 53.38
C GLN A 50 20.69 -53.28 52.63
N ALA A 51 19.41 -52.87 52.64
CA ALA A 51 18.36 -53.50 51.80
C ALA A 51 17.82 -52.59 50.67
N SER A 52 18.34 -51.36 50.58
CA SER A 52 17.74 -50.25 49.83
C SER A 52 18.41 -49.97 48.49
N ASP A 53 19.61 -50.48 48.22
CA ASP A 53 20.30 -50.20 46.95
C ASP A 53 19.56 -50.83 45.77
N GLU A 54 19.20 -52.11 45.84
CA GLU A 54 18.46 -52.79 44.76
C GLU A 54 17.08 -52.17 44.51
N ALA A 55 16.36 -51.80 45.57
CA ALA A 55 15.04 -51.15 45.46
C ALA A 55 15.14 -49.74 44.85
N VAL A 56 16.22 -49.00 45.15
CA VAL A 56 16.49 -47.68 44.56
C VAL A 56 16.90 -47.84 43.09
N LEU A 57 17.74 -48.81 42.75
CA LEU A 57 18.13 -49.11 41.37
C LEU A 57 16.91 -49.50 40.51
N VAL A 58 16.04 -50.39 41.00
CA VAL A 58 14.81 -50.78 40.29
C VAL A 58 13.88 -49.58 40.09
N ARG A 59 13.73 -48.73 41.10
CA ARG A 59 12.90 -47.53 40.99
C ARG A 59 13.49 -46.48 40.04
N ASN A 60 14.81 -46.36 39.98
CA ASN A 60 15.50 -45.47 39.05
C ASN A 60 15.40 -45.95 37.60
N VAL A 61 15.47 -47.26 37.37
CA VAL A 61 15.21 -47.85 36.04
C VAL A 61 13.77 -47.58 35.62
N GLN A 62 12.82 -47.83 36.52
CA GLN A 62 11.40 -47.61 36.22
C GLN A 62 11.05 -46.13 36.00
N SER A 63 11.72 -45.19 36.68
CA SER A 63 11.54 -43.76 36.43
C SER A 63 12.17 -43.32 35.11
N ALA A 64 13.33 -43.88 34.76
CA ALA A 64 13.98 -43.64 33.47
C ALA A 64 13.15 -44.18 32.29
N GLU A 65 12.54 -45.35 32.43
CA GLU A 65 11.63 -45.94 31.43
C GLU A 65 10.42 -45.04 31.17
N ARG A 66 9.76 -44.56 32.25
CA ARG A 66 8.61 -43.65 32.12
C ARG A 66 8.98 -42.31 31.49
N ALA A 67 10.15 -41.77 31.83
CA ALA A 67 10.66 -40.55 31.22
C ALA A 67 10.93 -40.74 29.72
N TYR A 68 11.50 -41.89 29.35
CA TYR A 68 11.75 -42.25 27.96
C TYR A 68 10.44 -42.40 27.16
N GLU A 69 9.44 -43.11 27.69
CA GLU A 69 8.12 -43.24 27.07
C GLU A 69 7.46 -41.88 26.84
N THR A 70 7.51 -41.00 27.83
CA THR A 70 6.95 -39.64 27.74
C THR A 70 7.65 -38.81 26.67
N ALA A 71 8.99 -38.89 26.60
CA ALA A 71 9.78 -38.20 25.58
C ALA A 71 9.46 -38.74 24.17
N MET A 72 9.33 -40.06 24.04
CA MET A 72 9.00 -40.72 22.77
C MET A 72 7.58 -40.34 22.30
N GLN A 73 6.60 -40.29 23.19
CA GLN A 73 5.24 -39.83 22.86
C GLN A 73 5.26 -38.37 22.38
N ARG A 74 5.97 -37.47 23.09
CA ARG A 74 6.10 -36.06 22.65
C ARG A 74 6.81 -35.94 21.31
N TYR A 75 7.80 -36.77 21.04
CA TYR A 75 8.48 -36.82 19.75
C TYR A 75 7.53 -37.20 18.62
N VAL A 76 6.70 -38.24 18.80
CA VAL A 76 5.70 -38.65 17.81
C VAL A 76 4.65 -37.56 17.58
N VAL A 77 4.13 -36.95 18.65
CA VAL A 77 3.18 -35.83 18.54
C VAL A 77 3.82 -34.63 17.82
N SER A 78 5.04 -34.24 18.18
CA SER A 78 5.76 -33.15 17.52
C SER A 78 6.06 -33.45 16.06
N GLN A 79 6.36 -34.70 15.69
CA GLN A 79 6.55 -35.10 14.30
C GLN A 79 5.25 -35.01 13.50
N VAL A 80 4.13 -35.45 14.07
CA VAL A 80 2.81 -35.34 13.42
C VAL A 80 2.38 -33.88 13.31
N ASP A 81 2.54 -33.07 14.37
CA ASP A 81 2.25 -31.63 14.37
C ASP A 81 3.18 -30.84 13.43
N SER A 82 4.45 -31.25 13.31
CA SER A 82 5.40 -30.67 12.36
C SER A 82 5.00 -31.00 10.92
N ARG A 83 4.59 -32.24 10.65
CA ARG A 83 4.05 -32.62 9.34
C ARG A 83 2.76 -31.86 9.05
N ALA A 84 1.82 -31.78 10.00
CA ALA A 84 0.57 -31.04 9.85
C ALA A 84 0.76 -29.52 9.69
N SER A 85 1.74 -28.93 10.38
CA SER A 85 2.14 -27.53 10.20
C SER A 85 2.85 -27.28 8.87
N GLN A 86 3.51 -28.30 8.30
CA GLN A 86 4.19 -28.22 7.01
C GLN A 86 3.28 -28.55 5.81
N THR A 87 2.17 -29.28 5.99
CA THR A 87 1.36 -29.80 4.87
C THR A 87 -0.05 -29.20 4.75
N ASN A 88 -0.28 -27.96 5.17
CA ASN A 88 -1.53 -27.27 4.84
C ASN A 88 -1.31 -25.95 4.10
N VAL A 89 -0.41 -25.96 3.12
CA VAL A 89 -0.31 -24.90 2.11
C VAL A 89 -0.30 -25.54 0.73
N GLU A 90 -1.39 -26.21 0.39
CA GLU A 90 -1.67 -26.49 -1.01
C GLU A 90 -2.07 -25.15 -1.65
N VAL A 91 -1.26 -24.70 -2.61
CA VAL A 91 -1.52 -23.49 -3.37
C VAL A 91 -2.71 -23.76 -4.29
N LEU A 92 -3.93 -23.60 -3.77
CA LEU A 92 -5.16 -23.82 -4.53
C LEU A 92 -5.26 -22.87 -5.73
N ASN A 93 -4.66 -21.68 -5.61
CA ASN A 93 -4.46 -20.74 -6.71
C ASN A 93 -3.17 -19.94 -6.50
N PRO A 94 -2.15 -20.07 -7.36
CA PRO A 94 -0.92 -19.29 -7.23
C PRO A 94 -1.21 -17.79 -7.35
N ALA A 95 -0.55 -16.97 -6.52
CA ALA A 95 -0.68 -15.53 -6.58
C ALA A 95 -0.18 -15.02 -7.94
N VAL A 96 -1.09 -14.54 -8.78
CA VAL A 96 -0.75 -13.98 -10.10
C VAL A 96 -0.23 -12.56 -9.89
N ALA A 97 1.00 -12.31 -10.31
CA ALA A 97 1.56 -10.97 -10.34
C ALA A 97 0.71 -10.06 -11.27
N PRO A 98 0.45 -8.80 -10.88
CA PRO A 98 -0.39 -7.93 -11.69
C PRO A 98 0.24 -7.69 -13.07
N LEU A 99 -0.50 -8.03 -14.12
CA LEU A 99 -0.08 -7.87 -15.53
C LEU A 99 0.10 -6.40 -15.93
N LYS A 100 -0.44 -5.47 -15.15
CA LYS A 100 -0.35 -4.03 -15.38
C LYS A 100 -0.01 -3.32 -14.07
N PRO A 101 0.81 -2.26 -14.11
CA PRO A 101 1.10 -1.45 -12.94
C PRO A 101 -0.20 -0.90 -12.33
N TYR A 102 -0.38 -1.07 -11.02
CA TYR A 102 -1.51 -0.49 -10.29
C TYR A 102 -1.43 1.05 -10.23
N ARG A 103 -0.22 1.62 -10.30
CA ARG A 103 0.07 3.06 -10.34
C ARG A 103 1.41 3.31 -11.05
N PRO A 104 1.67 4.52 -11.60
CA PRO A 104 0.73 5.62 -11.86
C PRO A 104 0.02 5.46 -13.22
N ASN A 105 -1.20 5.98 -13.32
CA ASN A 105 -1.92 6.08 -14.60
C ASN A 105 -1.35 7.24 -15.43
N ILE A 106 -0.24 6.97 -16.13
CA ILE A 106 0.46 7.94 -16.98
C ILE A 106 -0.48 8.73 -17.92
N PRO A 107 -1.40 8.10 -18.68
CA PRO A 107 -2.27 8.85 -19.59
C PRO A 107 -3.22 9.81 -18.85
N LEU A 108 -3.74 9.40 -17.68
CA LEU A 108 -4.59 10.25 -16.85
C LEU A 108 -3.83 11.47 -16.33
N ASN A 109 -2.59 11.25 -15.86
CA ASN A 109 -1.76 12.34 -15.33
C ASN A 109 -1.40 13.36 -16.42
N ILE A 110 -1.10 12.89 -17.64
CA ILE A 110 -0.82 13.76 -18.77
C ILE A 110 -2.06 14.59 -19.12
N ALA A 111 -3.22 13.94 -19.27
CA ALA A 111 -4.47 14.63 -19.56
C ALA A 111 -4.79 15.70 -18.50
N LEU A 112 -4.63 15.36 -17.22
CA LEU A 112 -4.85 16.28 -16.11
C LEU A 112 -3.85 17.46 -16.15
N SER A 113 -2.56 17.20 -16.39
CA SER A 113 -1.55 18.27 -16.46
C SER A 113 -1.80 19.27 -17.58
N ILE A 114 -2.22 18.79 -18.76
CA ILE A 114 -2.54 19.65 -19.90
C ILE A 114 -3.77 20.49 -19.58
N PHE A 115 -4.83 19.85 -19.08
CA PHE A 115 -6.06 20.53 -18.71
C PHE A 115 -5.80 21.63 -17.66
N THR A 116 -5.13 21.27 -16.56
CA THR A 116 -4.81 22.22 -15.49
C THR A 116 -3.85 23.31 -15.96
N GLY A 117 -2.87 22.99 -16.82
CA GLY A 117 -1.95 23.97 -17.40
C GLY A 117 -2.64 25.01 -18.27
N VAL A 118 -3.60 24.59 -19.12
CA VAL A 118 -4.39 25.52 -19.96
C VAL A 118 -5.26 26.43 -19.10
N VAL A 119 -5.95 25.85 -18.11
CA VAL A 119 -6.81 26.63 -17.20
C VAL A 119 -5.98 27.66 -16.41
N LEU A 120 -4.88 27.24 -15.80
CA LEU A 120 -4.00 28.13 -15.05
C LEU A 120 -3.33 29.17 -15.95
N GLY A 121 -2.89 28.79 -17.15
CA GLY A 121 -2.33 29.72 -18.13
C GLY A 121 -3.32 30.79 -18.56
N GLY A 122 -4.57 30.41 -18.82
CA GLY A 122 -5.65 31.35 -19.15
C GLY A 122 -5.94 32.32 -18.01
N ILE A 123 -6.03 31.81 -16.77
CA ILE A 123 -6.19 32.65 -15.57
C ILE A 123 -5.00 33.61 -15.43
N LEU A 124 -3.77 33.13 -15.59
CA LEU A 124 -2.57 33.94 -15.45
C LEU A 124 -2.50 35.05 -16.50
N VAL A 125 -2.82 34.74 -17.76
CA VAL A 125 -2.90 35.75 -18.83
C VAL A 125 -3.95 36.80 -18.51
N ALA A 126 -5.15 36.40 -18.05
CA ALA A 126 -6.17 37.35 -17.66
C ALA A 126 -5.72 38.24 -16.49
N LEU A 127 -5.06 37.66 -15.47
CA LEU A 127 -4.50 38.43 -14.35
C LEU A 127 -3.44 39.42 -14.81
N LEU A 128 -2.51 38.99 -15.68
CA LEU A 128 -1.47 39.86 -16.23
C LEU A 128 -2.07 40.98 -17.08
N GLU A 129 -3.09 40.70 -17.88
CA GLU A 129 -3.79 41.71 -18.68
C GLU A 129 -4.50 42.73 -17.76
N THR A 130 -5.15 42.29 -16.68
CA THR A 130 -5.79 43.23 -15.73
C THR A 130 -4.79 44.09 -14.94
N GLN A 131 -3.54 43.64 -14.79
CA GLN A 131 -2.47 44.43 -14.17
C GLN A 131 -1.86 45.45 -15.14
N ASP A 132 -1.91 45.18 -16.45
CA ASP A 132 -1.49 46.12 -17.47
C ASP A 132 -2.56 47.20 -17.67
N ARG A 133 -2.36 48.37 -17.06
CA ARG A 133 -3.24 49.55 -17.22
C ARG A 133 -3.12 50.23 -18.59
N ARG A 134 -2.44 49.61 -19.58
CA ARG A 134 -2.31 50.20 -20.92
C ARG A 134 -3.67 50.24 -21.62
N VAL A 135 -4.11 51.46 -21.87
CA VAL A 135 -5.31 51.73 -22.64
C VAL A 135 -5.03 51.47 -24.12
N ARG A 136 -5.62 50.40 -24.68
CA ARG A 136 -5.39 49.95 -26.06
C ARG A 136 -6.56 50.23 -26.99
N SER A 137 -7.75 50.47 -26.43
CA SER A 137 -8.94 50.84 -27.20
C SER A 137 -9.45 52.23 -26.82
N PRO A 138 -10.12 52.93 -27.75
CA PRO A 138 -10.77 54.20 -27.44
C PRO A 138 -11.92 54.06 -26.42
N GLU A 139 -12.54 52.88 -26.32
CA GLU A 139 -13.56 52.57 -25.30
C GLU A 139 -12.95 52.48 -23.89
N ASP A 140 -11.76 51.89 -23.75
CA ASP A 140 -11.02 51.87 -22.48
C ASP A 140 -10.61 53.30 -22.05
N LEU A 141 -10.31 54.21 -23.00
CA LEU A 141 -10.03 55.63 -22.71
C LEU A 141 -11.27 56.37 -22.19
N GLN A 142 -12.43 56.19 -22.83
CA GLN A 142 -13.67 56.85 -22.41
C GLN A 142 -14.14 56.36 -21.03
N SER A 143 -14.05 55.06 -20.78
CA SER A 143 -14.46 54.46 -19.50
C SER A 143 -13.51 54.82 -18.34
N ALA A 144 -12.20 54.86 -18.58
CA ALA A 144 -11.22 55.21 -17.55
C ALA A 144 -11.12 56.72 -17.27
N SER A 145 -11.19 57.57 -18.30
CA SER A 145 -10.93 59.00 -18.18
C SER A 145 -12.19 59.89 -18.17
N ARG A 146 -13.37 59.36 -18.57
CA ARG A 146 -14.62 60.13 -18.78
C ARG A 146 -14.47 61.35 -19.70
N VAL A 147 -13.46 61.36 -20.57
CA VAL A 147 -13.23 62.42 -21.57
C VAL A 147 -13.66 61.88 -22.94
N PRO A 148 -14.40 62.66 -23.75
CA PRO A 148 -14.78 62.25 -25.09
C PRO A 148 -13.56 62.08 -26.00
N VAL A 149 -13.52 60.99 -26.78
CA VAL A 149 -12.45 60.74 -27.75
C VAL A 149 -12.65 61.66 -28.96
N LEU A 150 -11.66 62.52 -29.22
CA LEU A 150 -11.74 63.53 -30.28
C LEU A 150 -11.33 62.98 -31.66
N ALA A 151 -10.36 62.06 -31.72
CA ALA A 151 -9.92 61.40 -32.95
C ALA A 151 -9.12 60.12 -32.63
N VAL A 152 -9.16 59.14 -33.54
CA VAL A 152 -8.32 57.92 -33.50
C VAL A 152 -7.39 57.96 -34.72
N ILE A 153 -6.08 57.90 -34.49
CA ILE A 153 -5.07 57.90 -35.55
C ILE A 153 -4.45 56.50 -35.61
N GLY A 154 -4.76 55.73 -36.66
CA GLY A 154 -4.28 54.36 -36.84
C GLY A 154 -3.92 54.07 -38.29
N GLU A 155 -2.95 53.17 -38.50
CA GLU A 155 -2.59 52.67 -39.83
C GLU A 155 -3.51 51.51 -40.26
N GLU A 156 -4.81 51.77 -40.46
CA GLU A 156 -5.77 50.74 -40.94
C GLU A 156 -5.70 50.48 -42.45
N GLY A 157 -4.57 50.77 -43.10
CA GLY A 157 -4.43 50.69 -44.56
C GLY A 157 -3.72 49.45 -45.11
N ARG A 158 -3.22 48.51 -44.29
CA ARG A 158 -2.32 47.47 -44.81
C ARG A 158 -2.45 46.17 -44.02
N ARG A 159 -3.40 45.29 -44.38
CA ARG A 159 -3.34 43.81 -44.22
C ARG A 159 -4.67 43.12 -44.55
N SER A 160 -5.15 43.24 -45.79
CA SER A 160 -6.21 42.35 -46.29
C SER A 160 -6.04 42.10 -47.79
N ALA A 161 -4.93 41.47 -48.21
CA ALA A 161 -4.81 40.93 -49.56
C ALA A 161 -3.58 40.04 -49.67
N ARG A 162 -3.59 38.85 -49.06
CA ARG A 162 -2.74 37.71 -49.44
C ARG A 162 -3.07 36.51 -48.55
N LEU A 163 -4.24 35.90 -48.78
CA LEU A 163 -4.49 34.53 -48.32
C LEU A 163 -5.60 33.82 -49.12
N LEU A 164 -5.89 34.29 -50.33
CA LEU A 164 -6.63 33.50 -51.34
C LEU A 164 -5.64 33.09 -52.42
N LEU A 165 -4.87 32.06 -52.12
CA LEU A 165 -4.15 31.24 -53.09
C LEU A 165 -5.22 30.46 -53.89
N SER A 166 -5.74 31.04 -54.97
CA SER A 166 -6.42 30.25 -56.01
C SER A 166 -5.38 29.72 -57.00
N PRO A 167 -5.49 28.45 -57.45
CA PRO A 167 -4.61 27.92 -58.48
C PRO A 167 -4.87 28.61 -59.82
N PRO A 168 -3.85 28.77 -60.69
CA PRO A 168 -4.05 29.36 -62.01
C PRO A 168 -4.96 28.44 -62.83
N ALA A 169 -6.07 29.00 -63.33
CA ALA A 169 -6.90 28.33 -64.32
C ALA A 169 -6.05 28.06 -65.57
N THR A 170 -5.74 26.79 -65.79
CA THR A 170 -5.13 26.29 -67.02
C THR A 170 -6.00 26.70 -68.20
N VAL A 171 -5.50 27.64 -68.99
CA VAL A 171 -6.10 28.10 -70.24
C VAL A 171 -5.94 27.00 -71.28
N LEU A 172 -6.96 26.16 -71.48
CA LEU A 172 -7.06 25.36 -72.70
C LEU A 172 -7.67 26.23 -73.80
N ARG A 173 -6.79 26.97 -74.46
CA ARG A 173 -7.05 27.65 -75.73
C ARG A 173 -7.20 26.59 -76.82
N ALA A 174 -8.42 26.15 -77.08
CA ALA A 174 -8.74 25.38 -78.27
C ALA A 174 -8.57 26.28 -79.51
N LEU A 175 -7.69 25.85 -80.42
CA LEU A 175 -7.45 26.45 -81.73
C LEU A 175 -8.68 26.29 -82.64
N PRO A 176 -9.17 27.35 -83.30
CA PRO A 176 -9.98 27.19 -84.49
C PRO A 176 -9.05 26.92 -85.69
N GLY A 177 -9.20 25.75 -86.32
CA GLY A 177 -8.53 25.42 -87.57
C GLY A 177 -9.15 26.18 -88.75
N PRO A 178 -8.39 26.46 -89.83
CA PRO A 178 -8.93 27.06 -91.04
C PRO A 178 -9.45 25.99 -92.02
N GLN A 179 -10.66 26.26 -92.54
CA GLN A 179 -11.33 25.77 -93.77
C GLN A 179 -11.11 24.31 -94.19
#